data_AF-A0A2S7R250-F1
#
_entry.id   AF-A0A2S7R250-F1
#
_cell.length_a   1.000
_cell.length_b   1.000
_cell.length_c   1.000
_cell.angle_alpha   90.00
_cell.angle_beta   90.00
_cell.angle_gamma   90.00
#
_symmetry.space_group_name_H-M   'P 1'
#
loop_
_entity.id
_entity.type
_entity.pdbx_description
1 polymer ?
#
loop_
_entity_poly.entity_id
_entity_poly.type
_entity_poly.pdbx_seq_one_letter_code
_entity_poly.pdbx_strand_id
1 'polypeptide(L)'
;MLSIPYRDAPHKPYWGEINAAQNFCEEVLDIWITPQVAKAHDFIITTYIAEFINTLTNLTYVYYAYKGIRGNSNRQDAILRNLPYLGLAGYADTNTGDDTSMLIATSTVLHRVFTYDKSLKYTIVYGCSLFVFMTCFIAWHCITDELVMHSVLFGTGIEIAIIGLKTRSIINFRVADVAVQRQVKTLVTYGGAYNERYLDDPLAHKPTVIFVSGFILWNIDNSICSTLTATKRSLGMPWSFLLELHGWWHIFTGIGAYIFIALVEYLTSEEAGQQLGPHFAWPVGVILDGWGGGKTRGGKMNGYAEGKGDGKKEL
;
A
#
# COMPACT_ATOMS: atom_id res chain seq x y z
N MET A 1 -8.06 -3.31 -37.02
CA MET A 1 -6.94 -3.61 -36.10
C MET A 1 -7.27 -2.94 -34.77
N LEU A 2 -7.28 -3.69 -33.66
CA LEU A 2 -7.61 -3.18 -32.31
C LEU A 2 -6.38 -2.58 -31.60
N SER A 3 -5.41 -2.06 -32.35
CA SER A 3 -4.19 -1.45 -31.82
C SER A 3 -3.90 -0.14 -32.55
N ILE A 4 -3.50 0.87 -31.78
CA ILE A 4 -3.13 2.21 -32.25
C ILE A 4 -1.63 2.38 -32.01
N PRO A 5 -0.83 2.68 -33.05
CA PRO A 5 0.60 2.91 -32.86
C PRO A 5 0.85 4.17 -32.03
N TYR A 6 1.94 4.17 -31.27
CA TYR A 6 2.41 5.36 -30.57
C TYR A 6 2.85 6.44 -31.56
N ARG A 7 2.88 7.69 -31.10
CA ARG A 7 3.46 8.80 -31.86
C ARG A 7 4.97 8.65 -31.94
N ASP A 8 5.54 8.98 -33.10
CA ASP A 8 6.99 9.00 -33.28
C ASP A 8 7.66 10.10 -32.45
N ALA A 9 6.96 11.23 -32.28
CA ALA A 9 7.45 12.38 -31.55
C ALA A 9 6.52 12.75 -30.38
N PRO A 10 7.07 13.03 -29.18
CA PRO A 10 6.30 13.47 -28.03
C PRO A 10 5.58 14.79 -28.28
N HIS A 11 4.53 15.04 -27.50
CA HIS A 11 3.90 16.35 -27.44
C HIS A 11 4.80 17.34 -26.72
N LYS A 12 4.71 18.62 -27.08
CA LYS A 12 5.34 19.67 -26.30
C LYS A 12 4.66 19.72 -24.92
N PRO A 13 5.39 19.75 -23.79
CA PRO A 13 4.78 19.84 -22.48
C PRO A 13 4.03 21.16 -22.31
N TYR A 14 2.80 21.10 -21.78
CA TYR A 14 2.00 22.28 -21.50
C TYR A 14 2.45 23.01 -20.23
N TRP A 15 2.84 22.26 -19.18
CA TRP A 15 3.11 22.79 -17.83
C TRP A 15 4.57 23.22 -17.59
N GLY A 16 5.42 23.16 -18.61
CA GLY A 16 6.83 23.54 -18.52
C GLY A 16 7.78 22.36 -18.72
N GLU A 17 9.07 22.62 -18.57
CA GLU A 17 10.11 21.60 -18.73
C GLU A 17 10.20 20.70 -17.50
N ILE A 18 10.57 19.44 -17.72
CA ILE A 18 10.73 18.46 -16.63
C ILE A 18 12.02 18.76 -15.86
N ASN A 19 11.88 19.08 -14.58
CA ASN A 19 12.99 19.33 -13.65
C ASN A 19 13.30 18.15 -12.71
N ALA A 20 12.60 17.02 -12.87
CA ALA A 20 12.82 15.78 -12.13
C ALA A 20 14.28 15.28 -12.19
N ALA A 21 14.78 14.74 -11.09
CA ALA A 21 16.11 14.11 -11.02
C ALA A 21 16.18 12.76 -11.74
N GLN A 22 15.06 12.03 -11.78
CA GLN A 22 14.93 10.72 -12.42
C GLN A 22 13.69 10.65 -13.31
N ASN A 23 13.69 9.69 -14.23
CA ASN A 23 12.61 9.41 -15.16
C ASN A 23 12.39 7.89 -15.28
N PHE A 24 11.15 7.44 -15.52
CA PHE A 24 10.82 6.01 -15.55
C PHE A 24 10.63 5.48 -16.98
N CYS A 25 10.51 4.17 -17.11
CA CYS A 25 10.56 3.48 -18.40
C CYS A 25 9.27 3.55 -19.23
N GLU A 26 8.37 4.52 -19.02
CA GLU A 26 7.08 4.52 -19.75
C GLU A 26 7.29 4.69 -21.27
N GLU A 27 8.14 5.61 -21.72
CA GLU A 27 8.50 5.74 -23.15
C GLU A 27 9.98 6.10 -23.39
N VAL A 28 10.81 5.96 -22.35
CA VAL A 28 12.24 6.21 -22.43
C VAL A 28 12.93 4.99 -23.09
N LEU A 29 13.74 5.24 -24.12
CA LEU A 29 14.47 4.19 -24.85
C LEU A 29 15.66 3.63 -24.04
N ASP A 30 16.19 4.39 -23.08
CA ASP A 30 17.18 3.96 -22.09
C ASP A 30 17.25 4.98 -20.93
N ILE A 31 17.03 4.51 -19.70
CA ILE A 31 17.01 5.34 -18.48
C ILE A 31 18.38 5.95 -18.14
N TRP A 32 19.46 5.46 -18.76
CA TRP A 32 20.84 5.90 -18.53
C TRP A 32 21.36 6.90 -19.59
N ILE A 33 20.52 7.32 -20.54
CA ILE A 33 20.84 8.41 -21.50
C ILE A 33 20.91 9.76 -20.76
N THR A 34 21.55 10.77 -21.36
CA THR A 34 21.54 12.15 -20.86
C THR A 34 20.13 12.60 -20.43
N PRO A 35 19.99 13.21 -19.23
CA PRO A 35 18.68 13.51 -18.62
C PRO A 35 17.71 14.27 -19.53
N GLN A 36 18.23 15.11 -20.41
CA GLN A 36 17.43 15.93 -21.33
C GLN A 36 16.71 15.13 -22.41
N VAL A 37 17.26 13.99 -22.85
CA VAL A 37 16.67 13.17 -23.92
C VAL A 37 15.65 12.19 -23.34
N ALA A 38 15.89 11.64 -22.15
CA ALA A 38 14.92 10.81 -21.44
C ALA A 38 13.60 11.57 -21.20
N LYS A 39 13.70 12.80 -20.68
CA LYS A 39 12.57 13.70 -20.41
C LYS A 39 11.74 14.08 -21.63
N ALA A 40 12.29 13.97 -22.84
CA ALA A 40 11.56 14.36 -24.04
C ALA A 40 10.36 13.44 -24.30
N HIS A 41 10.43 12.16 -23.93
CA HIS A 41 9.45 11.15 -24.37
C HIS A 41 8.22 11.00 -23.47
N ASP A 42 8.17 11.67 -22.32
CA ASP A 42 7.14 11.42 -21.29
C ASP A 42 5.73 11.89 -21.70
N PHE A 43 5.63 12.82 -22.65
CA PHE A 43 4.38 13.38 -23.14
C PHE A 43 3.91 12.71 -24.45
N ILE A 44 3.97 11.38 -24.55
CA ILE A 44 3.62 10.68 -25.81
C ILE A 44 2.11 10.60 -26.05
N ILE A 45 1.32 10.42 -24.99
CA ILE A 45 -0.14 10.23 -25.08
C ILE A 45 -0.85 11.59 -25.03
N THR A 46 -0.41 12.50 -24.16
CA THR A 46 -1.05 13.80 -23.96
C THR A 46 -0.01 14.91 -23.73
N THR A 47 -0.37 16.16 -24.00
CA THR A 47 0.46 17.35 -23.68
C THR A 47 0.40 17.75 -22.20
N TYR A 48 -0.56 17.21 -21.45
CA TYR A 48 -0.87 17.63 -20.09
C TYR A 48 -0.28 16.73 -19.01
N ILE A 49 -0.21 15.42 -19.29
CA ILE A 49 0.22 14.39 -18.34
C ILE A 49 1.46 13.70 -18.92
N ALA A 50 2.58 13.84 -18.21
CA ALA A 50 3.78 13.05 -18.40
C ALA A 50 3.56 11.64 -17.83
N GLU A 51 4.16 10.62 -18.43
CA GLU A 51 4.05 9.23 -17.99
C GLU A 51 2.59 8.86 -17.65
N PHE A 52 1.77 8.81 -18.69
CA PHE A 52 0.32 8.74 -18.57
C PHE A 52 -0.16 7.54 -17.74
N ILE A 53 0.41 6.35 -17.96
CA ILE A 53 0.01 5.15 -17.23
C ILE A 53 0.55 5.18 -15.80
N ASN A 54 1.81 5.59 -15.61
CA ASN A 54 2.35 5.76 -14.26
C ASN A 54 1.51 6.76 -13.46
N THR A 55 1.19 7.92 -14.03
CA THR A 55 0.35 8.93 -13.38
C THR A 55 -1.05 8.40 -13.05
N LEU A 56 -1.72 7.74 -13.99
CA LEU A 56 -3.08 7.25 -13.75
C LEU A 56 -3.14 6.11 -12.73
N THR A 57 -2.14 5.22 -12.71
CA THR A 57 -2.12 4.09 -11.78
C THR A 57 -2.00 4.53 -10.32
N ASN A 58 -1.50 5.74 -10.07
CA ASN A 58 -1.50 6.37 -8.73
C ASN A 58 -2.89 6.70 -8.18
N LEU A 59 -3.94 6.74 -9.02
CA LEU A 59 -5.32 6.82 -8.54
C LEU A 59 -5.67 5.65 -7.61
N THR A 60 -4.93 4.53 -7.68
CA THR A 60 -5.04 3.42 -6.74
C THR A 60 -4.77 3.88 -5.31
N TYR A 61 -3.70 4.65 -5.07
CA TYR A 61 -3.36 5.20 -3.76
C TYR A 61 -4.45 6.14 -3.23
N VAL A 62 -4.90 7.07 -4.09
CA VAL A 62 -5.96 8.03 -3.77
C VAL A 62 -7.26 7.31 -3.42
N TYR A 63 -7.63 6.28 -4.19
CA TYR A 63 -8.82 5.47 -3.93
C TYR A 63 -8.76 4.80 -2.56
N TYR A 64 -7.64 4.16 -2.21
CA TYR A 64 -7.49 3.47 -0.92
C TYR A 64 -7.39 4.44 0.25
N ALA A 65 -6.72 5.57 0.08
CA ALA A 65 -6.71 6.65 1.06
C ALA A 65 -8.13 7.15 1.36
N TYR A 66 -8.92 7.42 0.31
CA TYR A 66 -10.32 7.80 0.46
C TYR A 66 -11.14 6.75 1.19
N LYS A 67 -10.98 5.46 0.85
CA LYS A 67 -11.69 4.36 1.51
C LYS A 67 -11.32 4.24 2.99
N GLY A 68 -10.04 4.36 3.35
CA GLY A 68 -9.58 4.35 4.74
C GLY A 68 -10.14 5.53 5.54
N ILE A 69 -9.98 6.75 5.02
CA ILE A 69 -10.46 7.98 5.68
C ILE A 69 -11.98 7.95 5.88
N ARG A 70 -12.73 7.49 4.88
CA ARG A 70 -14.19 7.35 4.96
C ARG A 70 -14.59 6.30 6.00
N GLY A 71 -13.85 5.19 6.11
CA GLY A 71 -14.08 4.18 7.14
C GLY A 71 -13.90 4.73 8.57
N ASN A 72 -13.03 5.72 8.73
CA ASN A 72 -12.68 6.33 10.01
C ASN A 72 -13.53 7.53 10.42
N SER A 73 -14.40 8.03 9.54
CA SER A 73 -15.09 9.33 9.73
C SER A 73 -15.98 9.43 10.98
N ASN A 74 -16.37 8.29 11.59
CA ASN A 74 -17.20 8.25 12.80
C ASN A 74 -16.43 7.89 14.08
N ARG A 75 -15.09 7.78 14.02
CA ARG A 75 -14.26 7.40 15.17
C ARG A 75 -13.69 8.63 15.88
N GLN A 76 -13.61 8.58 17.20
CA GLN A 76 -13.08 9.69 18.01
C GLN A 76 -11.58 9.94 17.78
N ASP A 77 -10.83 8.91 17.38
CA ASP A 77 -9.40 8.96 17.06
C ASP A 77 -9.12 9.06 15.55
N ALA A 78 -10.12 9.50 14.76
CA ALA A 78 -10.05 9.57 13.30
C ALA A 78 -8.83 10.36 12.78
N ILE A 79 -8.46 11.47 13.44
CA ILE A 79 -7.34 12.31 12.99
C ILE A 79 -6.04 11.50 12.95
N LEU A 80 -5.70 10.80 14.04
CA LEU A 80 -4.46 10.02 14.13
C LEU A 80 -4.52 8.76 13.25
N ARG A 81 -5.69 8.16 13.08
CA ARG A 81 -5.89 7.03 12.15
C ARG A 81 -5.75 7.43 10.69
N ASN A 82 -6.06 8.68 10.36
CA ASN A 82 -6.06 9.18 9.00
C ASN A 82 -4.70 9.65 8.50
N LEU A 83 -3.72 9.88 9.39
CA LEU A 83 -2.37 10.34 9.00
C LEU A 83 -1.67 9.42 7.98
N PRO A 84 -1.65 8.09 8.13
CA PRO A 84 -1.05 7.22 7.11
C PRO A 84 -1.76 7.28 5.75
N TYR A 85 -3.09 7.43 5.75
CA TYR A 85 -3.88 7.56 4.51
C TYR A 85 -3.69 8.92 3.84
N LEU A 86 -3.46 9.98 4.61
CA LEU A 86 -3.07 11.29 4.07
C LEU A 86 -1.67 11.25 3.45
N GLY A 87 -0.73 10.54 4.08
CA GLY A 87 0.57 10.24 3.47
C GLY A 87 0.39 9.48 2.15
N LEU A 88 -0.47 8.46 2.12
CA LEU A 88 -0.79 7.70 0.90
C LEU A 88 -1.41 8.57 -0.21
N ALA A 89 -2.19 9.61 0.16
CA ALA A 89 -2.80 10.54 -0.79
C ALA A 89 -1.92 11.75 -1.14
N GLY A 90 -0.81 11.98 -0.42
CA GLY A 90 0.09 13.13 -0.55
C GLY A 90 0.84 13.20 -1.89
N TYR A 91 0.63 12.22 -2.76
CA TYR A 91 1.17 12.05 -4.11
C TYR A 91 0.94 13.22 -5.08
N ALA A 92 0.10 14.22 -4.73
CA ALA A 92 -0.54 15.07 -5.73
C ALA A 92 0.27 16.26 -6.29
N ASP A 93 1.49 16.58 -5.83
CA ASP A 93 2.09 17.88 -6.21
C ASP A 93 3.55 17.93 -6.72
N THR A 94 4.46 16.98 -6.45
CA THR A 94 5.84 16.98 -7.02
C THR A 94 6.55 15.62 -6.85
N ASN A 95 7.63 15.36 -7.60
CA ASN A 95 8.51 14.19 -7.39
C ASN A 95 9.03 14.09 -5.94
N THR A 96 9.45 15.21 -5.35
CA THR A 96 9.85 15.25 -3.93
C THR A 96 8.68 14.95 -2.98
N GLY A 97 7.47 15.30 -3.40
CA GLY A 97 6.23 14.99 -2.69
C GLY A 97 5.97 13.49 -2.62
N ASP A 98 6.21 12.75 -3.71
CA ASP A 98 6.03 11.29 -3.75
C ASP A 98 6.96 10.57 -2.76
N ASP A 99 8.28 10.72 -2.94
CA ASP A 99 9.30 10.10 -2.08
C ASP A 99 9.07 10.47 -0.60
N THR A 100 8.78 11.73 -0.32
CA THR A 100 8.55 12.19 1.06
C THR A 100 7.25 11.62 1.65
N SER A 101 6.18 11.53 0.85
CA SER A 101 4.88 11.04 1.30
C SER A 101 4.93 9.58 1.77
N MET A 102 5.75 8.77 1.09
CA MET A 102 5.97 7.37 1.40
C MET A 102 6.65 7.20 2.76
N LEU A 103 7.69 7.98 3.05
CA LEU A 103 8.37 7.99 4.35
C LEU A 103 7.47 8.49 5.48
N ILE A 104 6.63 9.49 5.21
CA ILE A 104 5.66 10.00 6.21
C ILE A 104 4.62 8.93 6.52
N ALA A 105 4.07 8.26 5.50
CA ALA A 105 3.09 7.21 5.68
C ALA A 105 3.66 6.04 6.52
N THR A 106 4.86 5.54 6.20
CA THR A 106 5.48 4.45 6.96
C THR A 106 5.84 4.88 8.38
N SER A 107 6.35 6.10 8.58
CA SER A 107 6.68 6.65 9.90
C SER A 107 5.46 6.74 10.82
N THR A 108 4.31 7.16 10.30
CA THR A 108 3.08 7.25 11.10
C THR A 108 2.56 5.86 11.49
N VAL A 109 2.69 4.87 10.62
CA VAL A 109 2.39 3.46 10.96
C VAL A 109 3.38 2.93 12.02
N LEU A 110 4.68 3.22 11.86
CA LEU A 110 5.72 2.84 12.82
C LEU A 110 5.43 3.42 14.21
N HIS A 111 5.13 4.72 14.28
CA HIS A 111 4.72 5.38 15.51
C HIS A 111 3.57 4.64 16.19
N ARG A 112 2.49 4.37 15.46
CA ARG A 112 1.31 3.69 16.00
C ARG A 112 1.63 2.30 16.55
N VAL A 113 2.37 1.50 15.80
CA VAL A 113 2.71 0.11 16.14
C VAL A 113 3.60 0.01 17.39
N PHE A 114 4.44 1.02 17.66
CA PHE A 114 5.31 1.04 18.83
C PHE A 114 4.72 1.74 20.06
N THR A 115 3.65 2.51 19.90
CA THR A 115 3.10 3.35 20.97
C THR A 115 1.69 2.98 21.43
N TYR A 116 0.96 2.13 20.70
CA TYR A 116 -0.45 1.82 20.99
C TYR A 116 -0.73 1.31 22.42
N ASP A 117 0.23 0.60 23.04
CA ASP A 117 0.12 0.03 24.39
C ASP A 117 0.97 0.77 25.43
N LYS A 118 1.47 1.97 25.12
CA LYS A 118 2.42 2.72 25.94
C LYS A 118 1.80 3.95 26.60
N SER A 119 2.50 4.48 27.60
CA SER A 119 2.07 5.70 28.27
C SER A 119 2.09 6.90 27.32
N LEU A 120 1.27 7.91 27.62
CA LEU A 120 1.24 9.16 26.85
C LEU A 120 2.62 9.81 26.74
N LYS A 121 3.40 9.79 27.83
CA LYS A 121 4.77 10.33 27.86
C LYS A 121 5.67 9.62 26.85
N TYR A 122 5.64 8.29 26.82
CA TYR A 122 6.42 7.51 25.87
C TYR A 122 5.99 7.81 24.43
N THR A 123 4.68 7.88 24.19
CA THR A 123 4.10 8.17 22.87
C THR A 123 4.53 9.52 22.31
N ILE A 124 4.54 10.56 23.15
CA ILE A 124 4.99 11.91 22.78
C ILE A 124 6.49 11.91 22.52
N VAL A 125 7.30 11.37 23.43
CA VAL A 125 8.77 11.36 23.27
C VAL A 125 9.16 10.61 22.01
N TYR A 126 8.62 9.40 21.79
CA TYR A 126 8.88 8.62 20.60
C TYR A 126 8.43 9.35 19.32
N GLY A 127 7.26 9.98 19.34
CA GLY A 127 6.75 10.79 18.22
C GLY A 127 7.64 11.98 17.90
N CYS A 128 8.09 12.73 18.90
CA CYS A 128 9.02 13.85 18.70
C CYS A 128 10.37 13.37 18.16
N SER A 129 10.93 12.29 18.72
CA SER A 129 12.20 11.72 18.24
C SER A 129 12.10 11.26 16.78
N LEU A 130 11.02 10.55 16.42
CA LEU A 130 10.77 10.10 15.06
C LEU A 130 10.58 11.28 14.10
N PHE A 131 9.82 12.30 14.50
CA PHE A 131 9.60 13.50 13.71
C PHE A 131 10.91 14.24 13.40
N VAL A 132 11.76 14.43 14.41
CA VAL A 132 13.07 15.07 14.23
C VAL A 132 13.95 14.26 13.28
N PHE A 133 14.03 12.94 13.49
CA PHE A 133 14.79 12.06 12.61
C PHE A 133 14.31 12.15 11.15
N MET A 134 13.00 12.00 10.92
CA MET A 134 12.42 12.05 9.57
C MET A 134 12.62 13.40 8.91
N THR A 135 12.42 14.49 9.65
CA THR A 135 12.63 15.84 9.11
C THR A 135 14.09 16.05 8.69
N CYS A 136 15.05 15.63 9.52
CA CYS A 136 16.47 15.71 9.18
C CYS A 136 16.83 14.83 7.97
N PHE A 137 16.27 13.61 7.91
CA PHE A 137 16.52 12.69 6.79
C PHE A 137 15.94 13.21 5.48
N ILE A 138 14.68 13.66 5.47
CA ILE A 138 14.03 14.26 4.31
C ILE A 138 14.77 15.52 3.87
N ALA A 139 15.14 16.41 4.80
CA ALA A 139 15.90 17.61 4.46
C ALA A 139 17.26 17.26 3.84
N TRP A 140 17.98 16.29 4.40
CA TRP A 140 19.24 15.80 3.82
C TRP A 140 19.01 15.24 2.41
N HIS A 141 18.05 14.34 2.23
CA HIS A 141 17.68 13.75 0.94
C HIS A 141 17.37 14.81 -0.12
N CYS A 142 16.55 15.82 0.22
CA CYS A 142 16.20 16.90 -0.69
C CYS A 142 17.40 17.81 -1.03
N ILE A 143 18.37 17.97 -0.13
CA ILE A 143 19.57 18.80 -0.35
C ILE A 143 20.60 18.05 -1.19
N THR A 144 20.75 16.74 -0.97
CA THR A 144 21.77 15.93 -1.65
C THR A 144 21.27 15.29 -2.94
N ASP A 145 19.97 15.36 -3.21
CA ASP A 145 19.32 14.72 -4.36
C ASP A 145 19.67 13.22 -4.44
N GLU A 146 19.69 12.57 -3.27
CA GLU A 146 20.24 11.22 -3.08
C GLU A 146 19.11 10.20 -2.90
N LEU A 147 18.92 9.29 -3.86
CA LEU A 147 17.79 8.36 -3.85
C LEU A 147 18.09 6.97 -3.28
N VAL A 148 19.35 6.58 -3.14
CA VAL A 148 19.73 5.24 -2.66
C VAL A 148 19.36 5.08 -1.20
N MET A 149 19.66 6.05 -0.33
CA MET A 149 19.33 5.94 1.09
C MET A 149 17.82 6.07 1.33
N HIS A 150 17.12 6.89 0.54
CA HIS A 150 15.65 6.88 0.52
C HIS A 150 15.14 5.46 0.21
N SER A 151 15.64 4.89 -0.89
CA SER A 151 15.31 3.52 -1.31
C SER A 151 15.76 2.47 -0.29
N VAL A 152 16.81 2.69 0.50
CA VAL A 152 17.23 1.76 1.55
C VAL A 152 16.28 1.82 2.73
N LEU A 153 15.99 3.02 3.21
CA LEU A 153 15.12 3.24 4.36
C LEU A 153 13.69 2.75 4.06
N PHE A 154 13.15 3.13 2.90
CA PHE A 154 11.83 2.76 2.43
C PHE A 154 11.81 1.39 1.71
N GLY A 155 12.49 1.30 0.57
CA GLY A 155 12.39 0.20 -0.42
C GLY A 155 13.16 -1.09 -0.09
N THR A 156 14.33 -1.04 0.55
CA THR A 156 15.05 -2.25 1.00
C THR A 156 14.49 -2.82 2.30
N GLY A 157 13.50 -2.13 2.88
CA GLY A 157 12.59 -2.72 3.86
C GLY A 157 13.03 -2.61 5.30
N ILE A 158 13.87 -1.64 5.71
CA ILE A 158 14.17 -1.46 7.14
C ILE A 158 12.89 -1.08 7.90
N GLU A 159 12.19 -0.03 7.47
CA GLU A 159 10.93 0.36 8.13
C GLU A 159 9.85 -0.69 7.93
N ILE A 160 9.65 -1.15 6.68
CA ILE A 160 8.63 -2.14 6.36
C ILE A 160 8.88 -3.45 7.14
N ALA A 161 10.12 -3.92 7.26
CA ALA A 161 10.43 -5.12 8.05
C ALA A 161 10.25 -4.88 9.54
N ILE A 162 10.71 -3.76 10.09
CA ILE A 162 10.52 -3.45 11.52
C ILE A 162 9.02 -3.42 11.86
N ILE A 163 8.21 -2.73 11.06
CA ILE A 163 6.77 -2.67 11.26
C ILE A 163 6.16 -4.06 11.08
N GLY A 164 6.57 -4.82 10.06
CA GLY A 164 6.07 -6.18 9.80
C GLY A 164 6.37 -7.15 10.95
N LEU A 165 7.60 -7.17 11.45
CA LEU A 165 8.03 -7.99 12.59
C LEU A 165 7.24 -7.62 13.86
N LYS A 166 7.10 -6.32 14.13
CA LYS A 166 6.34 -5.85 15.29
C LYS A 166 4.85 -6.14 15.17
N THR A 167 4.28 -6.00 13.99
CA THR A 167 2.87 -6.35 13.70
C THR A 167 2.62 -7.84 13.96
N ARG A 168 3.52 -8.74 13.53
CA ARG A 168 3.45 -10.18 13.83
C ARG A 168 3.49 -10.47 15.33
N SER A 169 4.37 -9.76 16.06
CA SER A 169 4.43 -9.86 17.52
C SER A 169 3.11 -9.45 18.18
N ILE A 170 2.49 -8.35 17.72
CA ILE A 170 1.19 -7.88 18.22
C ILE A 170 0.08 -8.89 17.93
N ILE A 171 0.06 -9.51 16.75
CA ILE A 171 -0.94 -10.54 16.40
C ILE A 171 -0.89 -11.71 17.38
N ASN A 172 0.30 -12.23 17.64
CA ASN A 172 0.48 -13.35 18.57
C ASN A 172 0.08 -12.99 20.01
N PHE A 173 0.20 -11.71 20.39
CA PHE A 173 -0.14 -11.24 21.74
C PHE A 173 -1.63 -10.89 21.92
N ARG A 174 -2.26 -10.24 20.93
CA ARG A 174 -3.61 -9.66 21.03
C ARG A 174 -4.72 -10.56 20.48
N VAL A 175 -4.40 -11.48 19.56
CA VAL A 175 -5.41 -12.31 18.89
C VAL A 175 -5.37 -13.72 19.46
N ALA A 176 -6.23 -13.98 20.44
CA ALA A 176 -6.35 -15.28 21.10
C ALA A 176 -7.17 -16.30 20.28
N ASP A 177 -8.19 -15.83 19.54
CA ASP A 177 -8.99 -16.69 18.68
C ASP A 177 -8.16 -17.19 17.48
N VAL A 178 -8.01 -18.51 17.38
CA VAL A 178 -7.20 -19.16 16.34
C VAL A 178 -7.73 -18.89 14.93
N ALA A 179 -9.04 -18.78 14.74
CA ALA A 179 -9.65 -18.51 13.43
C ALA A 179 -9.38 -17.06 12.99
N VAL A 180 -9.55 -16.09 13.89
CA VAL A 180 -9.20 -14.69 13.61
C VAL A 180 -7.69 -14.53 13.43
N GLN A 181 -6.90 -15.23 14.24
CA GLN A 181 -5.44 -15.20 14.13
C GLN A 181 -4.98 -15.74 12.76
N ARG A 182 -5.64 -16.79 12.25
CA ARG A 182 -5.39 -17.29 10.89
C ARG A 182 -5.73 -16.24 9.84
N GLN A 183 -6.91 -15.61 9.90
CA GLN A 183 -7.30 -14.58 8.93
C GLN A 183 -6.33 -13.39 8.92
N VAL A 184 -5.95 -12.90 10.11
CA VAL A 184 -5.03 -11.78 10.25
C VAL A 184 -3.62 -12.16 9.80
N LYS A 185 -3.13 -13.35 10.17
CA LYS A 185 -1.85 -13.87 9.65
C LYS A 185 -1.91 -14.03 8.15
N THR A 186 -3.02 -14.50 7.58
CA THR A 186 -3.25 -14.55 6.13
C THR A 186 -3.17 -13.16 5.53
N LEU A 187 -3.74 -12.10 6.12
CA LEU A 187 -3.61 -10.74 5.57
C LEU A 187 -2.18 -10.17 5.63
N VAL A 188 -1.45 -10.43 6.71
CA VAL A 188 0.00 -10.12 6.81
C VAL A 188 0.83 -10.92 5.83
N THR A 189 0.39 -12.17 5.62
CA THR A 189 0.98 -13.12 4.68
C THR A 189 0.38 -12.76 3.33
N TYR A 190 -0.64 -13.38 2.71
CA TYR A 190 -1.33 -13.05 1.41
C TYR A 190 -1.45 -11.62 0.84
N GLY A 191 -1.17 -10.56 1.59
CA GLY A 191 -0.30 -9.55 1.01
C GLY A 191 1.08 -10.09 0.55
N GLY A 192 1.29 -11.39 0.27
CA GLY A 192 2.39 -12.21 0.82
C GLY A 192 2.21 -13.71 1.08
N ALA A 193 1.70 -14.51 0.13
CA ALA A 193 1.59 -15.99 0.12
C ALA A 193 1.93 -16.81 1.41
N TYR A 194 0.91 -17.42 2.03
CA TYR A 194 1.08 -18.43 3.11
C TYR A 194 0.89 -19.85 2.56
N ASN A 195 1.65 -20.81 3.09
CA ASN A 195 1.40 -22.23 2.90
C ASN A 195 1.38 -22.92 4.28
N GLU A 196 0.35 -23.72 4.53
CA GLU A 196 0.02 -24.34 5.83
C GLU A 196 1.09 -25.32 6.34
N ARG A 197 2.02 -25.75 5.48
CA ARG A 197 3.00 -26.80 5.76
C ARG A 197 4.27 -26.33 6.52
N TYR A 198 4.37 -25.05 6.88
CA TYR A 198 5.62 -24.43 7.37
C TYR A 198 5.44 -23.58 8.64
N LEU A 199 4.64 -24.04 9.61
CA LEU A 199 4.49 -23.38 10.91
C LEU A 199 5.78 -23.41 11.76
N ASP A 200 6.68 -24.36 11.50
CA ASP A 200 7.91 -24.60 12.28
C ASP A 200 9.21 -24.28 11.51
N ASP A 201 9.14 -23.67 10.33
CA ASP A 201 10.33 -23.39 9.52
C ASP A 201 10.87 -21.98 9.76
N PRO A 202 12.10 -21.84 10.30
CA PRO A 202 12.77 -20.55 10.47
C PRO A 202 13.06 -19.83 9.14
N LEU A 203 12.76 -20.43 7.98
CA LEU A 203 12.86 -19.83 6.64
C LEU A 203 11.51 -19.37 6.04
N ALA A 204 10.38 -19.51 6.74
CA ALA A 204 9.07 -18.99 6.31
C ALA A 204 8.94 -17.44 6.38
N HIS A 205 10.09 -16.75 6.41
CA HIS A 205 10.25 -15.31 6.38
C HIS A 205 10.04 -14.77 4.96
N LYS A 206 8.83 -14.88 4.41
CA LYS A 206 8.50 -14.14 3.19
C LYS A 206 7.87 -12.78 3.58
N PRO A 207 8.49 -11.65 3.19
CA PRO A 207 7.82 -10.37 3.23
C PRO A 207 6.58 -10.41 2.32
N THR A 208 5.71 -9.44 2.51
CA THR A 208 4.47 -9.22 1.75
C THR A 208 4.68 -9.34 0.22
N VAL A 209 4.46 -10.52 -0.38
CA VAL A 209 4.37 -10.87 -1.83
C VAL A 209 3.73 -9.79 -2.68
N ILE A 210 2.70 -9.06 -2.24
CA ILE A 210 2.16 -7.96 -3.03
C ILE A 210 3.22 -6.84 -3.15
N PHE A 211 3.81 -6.39 -2.04
CA PHE A 211 4.91 -5.43 -2.05
C PHE A 211 6.16 -5.96 -2.77
N VAL A 212 6.55 -7.21 -2.50
CA VAL A 212 7.72 -7.85 -3.12
C VAL A 212 7.51 -8.03 -4.62
N SER A 213 6.31 -8.43 -5.06
CA SER A 213 5.98 -8.57 -6.48
C SER A 213 6.06 -7.23 -7.19
N GLY A 214 5.52 -6.17 -6.57
CA GLY A 214 5.70 -4.83 -7.06
C GLY A 214 7.19 -4.47 -7.17
N PHE A 215 7.99 -4.73 -6.13
CA PHE A 215 9.39 -4.31 -6.10
C PHE A 215 10.21 -5.05 -7.16
N ILE A 216 9.89 -6.32 -7.40
CA ILE A 216 10.45 -7.10 -8.50
C ILE A 216 10.07 -6.47 -9.84
N LEU A 217 8.80 -6.09 -10.05
CA LEU A 217 8.37 -5.42 -11.28
C LEU A 217 9.10 -4.09 -11.50
N TRP A 218 9.25 -3.28 -10.46
CA TRP A 218 10.02 -2.04 -10.51
C TRP A 218 11.49 -2.27 -10.91
N ASN A 219 12.15 -3.29 -10.34
CA ASN A 219 13.52 -3.63 -10.72
C ASN A 219 13.63 -4.17 -12.15
N ILE A 220 12.65 -4.95 -12.61
CA ILE A 220 12.59 -5.45 -13.99
C ILE A 220 12.43 -4.27 -14.96
N ASP A 221 11.49 -3.36 -14.67
CA ASP A 221 11.25 -2.14 -15.45
C ASP A 221 12.54 -1.34 -15.67
N ASN A 222 13.28 -1.09 -14.59
CA ASN A 222 14.57 -0.39 -14.64
C ASN A 222 15.67 -1.17 -15.40
N SER A 223 15.66 -2.50 -15.33
CA SER A 223 16.75 -3.33 -15.86
C SER A 223 16.64 -3.63 -17.36
N ILE A 224 15.42 -3.82 -17.87
CA ILE A 224 15.16 -4.20 -19.28
C ILE A 224 14.42 -3.13 -20.05
N CYS A 225 14.56 -1.88 -19.62
CA CYS A 225 13.76 -0.76 -20.10
C CYS A 225 13.72 -0.62 -21.64
N SER A 226 14.89 -0.64 -22.29
CA SER A 226 15.01 -0.49 -23.74
C SER A 226 14.24 -1.57 -24.51
N THR A 227 14.28 -2.81 -24.03
CA THR A 227 13.57 -3.96 -24.63
C THR A 227 12.08 -3.85 -24.39
N LEU A 228 11.68 -3.43 -23.19
CA LEU A 228 10.28 -3.23 -22.82
C LEU A 228 9.63 -2.13 -23.68
N THR A 229 10.29 -0.99 -23.83
CA THR A 229 9.83 0.13 -24.67
C THR A 229 9.73 -0.26 -26.14
N ALA A 230 10.72 -0.97 -26.69
CA ALA A 230 10.64 -1.47 -28.06
C ALA A 230 9.44 -2.42 -28.25
N THR A 231 9.19 -3.29 -27.27
CA THR A 231 8.06 -4.22 -27.30
C THR A 231 6.73 -3.46 -27.23
N LYS A 232 6.60 -2.49 -26.32
CA LYS A 232 5.42 -1.61 -26.21
C LYS A 232 5.08 -0.92 -27.53
N ARG A 233 6.07 -0.34 -28.21
CA ARG A 233 5.87 0.31 -29.51
C ARG A 233 5.45 -0.65 -30.61
N SER A 234 5.93 -1.89 -30.60
CA SER A 234 5.51 -2.91 -31.57
C SER A 234 4.08 -3.42 -31.35
N LEU A 235 3.61 -3.47 -30.09
CA LEU A 235 2.25 -3.88 -29.76
C LEU A 235 1.23 -2.77 -30.00
N GLY A 236 1.58 -1.52 -29.67
CA GLY A 236 0.69 -0.37 -29.71
C GLY A 236 -0.38 -0.37 -28.62
N MET A 237 -1.09 0.75 -28.51
CA MET A 237 -2.11 0.98 -27.48
C MET A 237 -3.44 0.30 -27.84
N PRO A 238 -4.21 -0.20 -26.85
CA PRO A 238 -3.95 -0.14 -25.41
C PRO A 238 -3.17 -1.35 -24.87
N TRP A 239 -2.80 -2.32 -25.73
CA TRP A 239 -2.21 -3.59 -25.28
C TRP A 239 -0.82 -3.42 -24.66
N SER A 240 -0.07 -2.42 -25.13
CA SER A 240 1.21 -1.99 -24.55
C SER A 240 1.10 -1.59 -23.07
N PHE A 241 -0.06 -1.11 -22.60
CA PHE A 241 -0.24 -0.69 -21.21
C PHE A 241 -0.05 -1.84 -20.21
N LEU A 242 -0.25 -3.10 -20.64
CA LEU A 242 0.01 -4.26 -19.81
C LEU A 242 1.50 -4.46 -19.50
N LEU A 243 2.39 -3.89 -20.33
CA LEU A 243 3.84 -3.93 -20.16
C LEU A 243 4.38 -2.75 -19.35
N GLU A 244 3.53 -1.84 -18.85
CA GLU A 244 3.95 -0.75 -17.96
C GLU A 244 4.16 -1.29 -16.54
N LEU A 245 5.32 -1.93 -16.34
CA LEU A 245 5.63 -2.63 -15.09
C LEU A 245 5.72 -1.67 -13.90
N HIS A 246 6.15 -0.42 -14.13
CA HIS A 246 6.10 0.64 -13.13
C HIS A 246 4.67 1.03 -12.72
N GLY A 247 3.71 1.05 -13.67
CA GLY A 247 2.30 1.23 -13.35
C GLY A 247 1.72 0.08 -12.51
N TRP A 248 2.14 -1.16 -12.77
CA TRP A 248 1.77 -2.31 -11.93
C TRP A 248 2.39 -2.24 -10.53
N TRP A 249 3.60 -1.68 -10.40
CA TRP A 249 4.19 -1.37 -9.10
C TRP A 249 3.24 -0.52 -8.27
N HIS A 250 2.78 0.63 -8.78
CA HIS A 250 1.82 1.51 -8.08
C HIS A 250 0.56 0.78 -7.62
N ILE A 251 0.00 -0.07 -8.48
CA ILE A 251 -1.21 -0.84 -8.15
C ILE A 251 -0.93 -1.78 -6.98
N PHE A 252 0.15 -2.56 -7.04
CA PHE A 252 0.47 -3.55 -6.02
C PHE A 252 0.86 -2.90 -4.70
N THR A 253 1.75 -1.92 -4.70
CA THR A 253 2.14 -1.19 -3.49
C THR A 253 0.97 -0.43 -2.89
N GLY A 254 0.07 0.14 -3.69
CA GLY A 254 -1.13 0.80 -3.19
C GLY A 254 -2.09 -0.15 -2.48
N ILE A 255 -2.35 -1.32 -3.07
CA ILE A 255 -3.13 -2.39 -2.43
C ILE A 255 -2.44 -2.87 -1.14
N GLY A 256 -1.14 -3.14 -1.21
CA GLY A 256 -0.35 -3.62 -0.08
C GLY A 256 -0.34 -2.62 1.08
N ALA A 257 -0.09 -1.35 0.79
CA ALA A 257 -0.07 -0.28 1.77
C ALA A 257 -1.42 -0.14 2.48
N TYR A 258 -2.52 -0.17 1.71
CA TYR A 258 -3.86 -0.16 2.28
C TYR A 258 -4.11 -1.32 3.25
N ILE A 259 -3.83 -2.55 2.82
CA ILE A 259 -4.02 -3.75 3.65
C ILE A 259 -3.20 -3.63 4.94
N PHE A 260 -1.96 -3.15 4.82
CA PHE A 260 -1.06 -3.02 5.95
C PHE A 260 -1.50 -1.95 6.95
N ILE A 261 -1.86 -0.75 6.47
CA ILE A 261 -2.36 0.34 7.31
C ILE A 261 -3.66 -0.10 8.01
N ALA A 262 -4.62 -0.64 7.25
CA ALA A 262 -5.91 -1.06 7.80
C ALA A 262 -5.75 -2.20 8.82
N LEU A 263 -4.80 -3.11 8.61
CA LEU A 263 -4.53 -4.18 9.56
C LEU A 263 -3.87 -3.67 10.85
N VAL A 264 -2.87 -2.80 10.74
CA VAL A 264 -2.25 -2.16 11.91
C VAL A 264 -3.30 -1.39 12.69
N GLU A 265 -4.18 -0.67 12.01
CA GLU A 265 -5.28 0.07 12.61
C GLU A 265 -6.20 -0.86 13.43
N TYR A 266 -6.60 -2.00 12.85
CA TYR A 266 -7.38 -3.02 13.52
C TYR A 266 -6.67 -3.59 14.76
N LEU A 267 -5.41 -4.01 14.64
CA LEU A 267 -4.63 -4.63 15.72
C LEU A 267 -4.33 -3.71 16.90
N THR A 268 -4.24 -2.42 16.63
CA THR A 268 -3.96 -1.38 17.64
C THR A 268 -5.24 -0.77 18.23
N SER A 269 -6.41 -1.21 17.75
CA SER A 269 -7.70 -0.79 18.28
C SER A 269 -8.21 -1.73 19.38
N GLU A 270 -9.32 -1.34 20.02
CA GLU A 270 -10.07 -2.17 20.96
C GLU A 270 -10.76 -3.36 20.27
N GLU A 271 -10.90 -3.32 18.96
CA GLU A 271 -11.52 -4.39 18.15
C GLU A 271 -10.56 -5.56 17.88
N ALA A 272 -9.29 -5.44 18.28
CA ALA A 272 -8.29 -6.46 18.07
C ALA A 272 -8.73 -7.82 18.65
N GLY A 273 -8.82 -8.83 17.79
CA GLY A 273 -9.26 -10.18 18.14
C GLY A 273 -10.73 -10.47 17.86
N GLN A 274 -11.53 -9.45 17.48
CA GLN A 274 -12.91 -9.65 17.02
C GLN A 274 -12.94 -10.18 15.58
N GLN A 275 -14.10 -10.62 15.10
CA GLN A 275 -14.21 -11.04 13.71
C GLN A 275 -13.96 -9.85 12.77
N LEU A 276 -13.14 -10.05 11.74
CA LEU A 276 -12.89 -9.04 10.72
C LEU A 276 -14.22 -8.75 10.00
N GLY A 277 -14.73 -7.53 10.16
CA GLY A 277 -15.99 -7.13 9.52
C GLY A 277 -15.87 -6.94 8.01
N PRO A 278 -16.99 -6.83 7.27
CA PRO A 278 -17.02 -6.56 5.83
C PRO A 278 -16.60 -5.11 5.47
N HIS A 279 -16.01 -4.37 6.42
CA HIS A 279 -15.68 -2.96 6.31
C HIS A 279 -14.36 -2.69 5.58
N PHE A 280 -13.55 -3.72 5.33
CA PHE A 280 -12.34 -3.58 4.53
C PHE A 280 -12.69 -3.43 3.04
N ALA A 281 -11.95 -2.57 2.34
CA ALA A 281 -12.09 -2.42 0.91
C ALA A 281 -11.54 -3.67 0.18
N TRP A 282 -12.03 -3.89 -1.04
CA TRP A 282 -11.44 -4.87 -1.96
C TRP A 282 -9.91 -4.64 -2.07
N PRO A 283 -9.06 -5.68 -2.15
CA PRO A 283 -9.38 -7.10 -2.30
C PRO A 283 -9.46 -7.89 -0.98
N VAL A 284 -9.49 -7.24 0.20
CA VAL A 284 -9.42 -7.94 1.50
C VAL A 284 -10.48 -9.03 1.64
N GLY A 285 -11.74 -8.73 1.29
CA GLY A 285 -12.82 -9.72 1.31
C GLY A 285 -12.55 -10.94 0.41
N VAL A 286 -12.00 -10.73 -0.80
CA VAL A 286 -11.66 -11.82 -1.72
C VAL A 286 -10.53 -12.69 -1.18
N ILE A 287 -9.52 -12.09 -0.55
CA ILE A 287 -8.41 -12.81 0.09
C ILE A 287 -8.92 -13.68 1.24
N LEU A 288 -9.90 -13.21 2.00
CA LEU A 288 -10.48 -13.95 3.12
C LEU A 288 -11.49 -15.01 2.65
N ASP A 289 -12.36 -14.70 1.68
CA ASP A 289 -13.42 -15.58 1.17
C ASP A 289 -12.86 -16.68 0.25
N GLY A 290 -11.83 -16.38 -0.54
CA GLY A 290 -11.17 -17.35 -1.42
C GLY A 290 -10.48 -18.49 -0.67
N TRP A 291 -10.29 -18.34 0.64
CA TRP A 291 -9.72 -19.34 1.55
C TRP A 291 -10.71 -19.86 2.59
N GLY A 292 -11.84 -19.16 2.78
CA GLY A 292 -12.96 -19.55 3.63
C GLY A 292 -14.09 -20.19 2.84
N GLY A 293 -13.86 -21.36 2.25
CA GLY A 293 -14.90 -22.20 1.65
C GLY A 293 -15.83 -22.77 2.73
N GLY A 294 -16.67 -21.92 3.32
CA GLY A 294 -17.66 -22.28 4.33
C GLY A 294 -18.76 -21.24 4.34
N LYS A 295 -19.71 -21.39 3.40
CA LYS A 295 -20.97 -20.62 3.33
C LYS A 295 -21.54 -20.38 4.73
N THR A 296 -21.52 -19.14 5.21
CA THR A 296 -22.46 -18.69 6.23
C THR A 296 -23.85 -18.70 5.60
N ARG A 297 -24.57 -19.81 5.77
CA ARG A 297 -26.00 -19.91 5.48
C ARG A 297 -26.72 -18.88 6.37
N GLY A 298 -27.20 -17.81 5.75
CA GLY A 298 -28.23 -16.97 6.32
C GLY A 298 -29.42 -17.83 6.73
N GLY A 299 -29.85 -17.68 7.98
CA GLY A 299 -30.94 -18.43 8.58
C GLY A 299 -31.65 -17.61 9.65
N LYS A 300 -32.39 -16.60 9.18
CA LYS A 300 -33.58 -15.96 9.78
C LYS A 300 -33.63 -15.80 11.31
N MET A 301 -33.46 -14.55 11.75
CA MET A 301 -34.24 -14.02 12.87
C MET A 301 -35.74 -14.16 12.56
N ASN A 302 -36.46 -14.92 13.37
CA ASN A 302 -37.89 -14.74 13.58
C ASN A 302 -38.09 -14.39 15.05
N GLY A 303 -38.46 -13.13 15.30
CA GLY A 303 -39.03 -12.74 16.58
C GLY A 303 -40.50 -13.15 16.64
N TYR A 304 -40.96 -13.55 17.82
CA TYR A 304 -42.31 -13.27 18.31
C TYR A 304 -42.26 -13.18 19.83
N ALA A 305 -42.81 -12.09 20.35
CA ALA A 305 -42.95 -11.79 21.76
C ALA A 305 -44.28 -12.32 22.32
N GLU A 306 -44.39 -12.21 23.66
CA GLU A 306 -45.59 -12.25 24.52
C GLU A 306 -46.00 -13.58 25.19
N GLY A 307 -45.88 -13.60 26.52
CA GLY A 307 -47.07 -13.37 27.36
C GLY A 307 -47.64 -14.53 28.18
N LYS A 308 -47.47 -14.41 29.52
CA LYS A 308 -48.35 -14.88 30.64
C LYS A 308 -48.45 -16.38 30.97
N GLY A 309 -48.42 -16.66 32.29
CA GLY A 309 -49.24 -17.72 32.89
C GLY A 309 -48.65 -18.42 34.10
N ASP A 310 -49.18 -18.06 35.28
CA ASP A 310 -49.10 -18.71 36.60
C ASP A 310 -48.86 -20.23 36.70
N GLY A 311 -48.12 -20.62 37.75
CA GLY A 311 -48.69 -21.46 38.82
C GLY A 311 -48.41 -22.97 38.83
N LYS A 312 -47.63 -23.40 39.86
CA LYS A 312 -47.73 -24.61 40.73
C LYS A 312 -46.31 -25.14 41.04
N LYS A 313 -45.80 -25.02 42.27
CA LYS A 313 -46.03 -25.81 43.50
C LYS A 313 -45.53 -27.26 43.46
N GLU A 314 -44.91 -27.63 44.59
CA GLU A 314 -44.56 -28.96 45.15
C GLU A 314 -43.18 -29.50 44.72
N LEU A 315 -42.26 -29.89 45.62
CA LEU A 315 -42.24 -30.08 47.08
C LEU A 315 -40.81 -29.85 47.59
#